data_AF-Q749F0-F1
#
_entry.id   AF-Q749F0-F1
#
_cell.length_a   1.000
_cell.length_b   1.000
_cell.length_c   1.000
_cell.angle_alpha   90.00
_cell.angle_beta   90.00
_cell.angle_gamma   90.00
#
_symmetry.space_group_name_H-M   'P 1'
#
loop_
_entity.id
_entity.type
_entity.pdbx_description
1 polymer ?
#
loop_
_entity_poly.entity_id
_entity_poly.type
_entity_poly.pdbx_seq_one_letter_code
_entity_poly.pdbx_strand_id
1 'polypeptide(L)' 'MTHIETSRVNELLAGHMAIIKEFADKLDVNGDLEEIEANVAEIEQALADLKGALASIPHRRG' A
#
# COMPACT_ATOMS: atom_id res chain seq x y z
N MET A 1 -21.76 2.05 -8.41
CA MET A 1 -20.63 2.69 -7.75
C MET A 1 -20.78 4.16 -8.02
N THR A 2 -21.04 4.94 -6.99
CA THR A 2 -21.16 6.39 -7.10
C THR A 2 -19.78 6.99 -7.32
N HIS A 3 -19.68 8.15 -7.96
CA HIS A 3 -18.41 8.83 -8.21
C HIS A 3 -17.60 9.06 -6.92
N ILE A 4 -18.29 9.20 -5.78
CA ILE A 4 -17.72 9.35 -4.44
C ILE A 4 -17.02 8.06 -3.96
N GLU A 5 -17.62 6.89 -4.22
CA GLU A 5 -16.99 5.61 -3.90
C GLU A 5 -15.71 5.40 -4.73
N THR A 6 -15.71 5.76 -6.01
CA THR A 6 -14.53 5.66 -6.87
C THR A 6 -13.42 6.62 -6.45
N SER A 7 -13.74 7.87 -6.11
CA SER A 7 -12.76 8.83 -5.60
C SER A 7 -12.10 8.36 -4.30
N ARG A 8 -12.88 7.82 -3.37
CA ARG A 8 -12.37 7.32 -2.08
C ARG A 8 -11.45 6.10 -2.25
N VAL A 9 -11.75 5.22 -3.20
CA VAL A 9 -10.87 4.08 -3.54
C VAL A 9 -9.56 4.58 -4.15
N ASN A 10 -9.61 5.60 -5.02
CA ASN A 10 -8.40 6.18 -5.61
C ASN A 10 -7.51 6.87 -4.57
N GLU A 11 -8.10 7.59 -3.62
CA GLU A 11 -7.36 8.21 -2.51
C GLU A 11 -6.67 7.16 -1.63
N LEU A 12 -7.38 6.08 -1.32
CA LEU A 12 -6.83 4.96 -0.55
C LEU A 12 -5.66 4.30 -1.29
N LEU A 13 -5.84 4.00 -2.58
CA LEU A 13 -4.79 3.44 -3.42
C LEU A 13 -3.56 4.35 -3.47
N ALA A 14 -3.77 5.65 -3.69
CA ALA A 14 -2.69 6.63 -3.77
C ALA A 14 -1.88 6.71 -2.46
N GLY A 15 -2.56 6.67 -1.30
CA GLY A 15 -1.90 6.69 0.01
C GLY A 15 -1.00 5.47 0.23
N HIS A 16 -1.52 4.26 0.03
CA HIS A 16 -0.72 3.04 0.19
C HIS A 16 0.41 2.94 -0.85
N MET A 17 0.19 3.36 -2.10
CA MET A 17 1.25 3.40 -3.11
C MET A 17 2.36 4.38 -2.76
N ALA A 18 2.04 5.52 -2.13
CA ALA A 18 3.05 6.48 -1.69
C ALA A 18 3.94 5.90 -0.58
N ILE A 19 3.35 5.23 0.40
CA ILE A 19 4.08 4.56 1.49
C ILE A 19 5.00 3.47 0.93
N ILE A 20 4.47 2.60 0.07
CA ILE A 20 5.26 1.52 -0.56
C ILE A 20 6.44 2.11 -1.33
N LYS A 21 6.21 3.19 -2.10
CA LYS A 21 7.27 3.85 -2.86
C LYS A 21 8.33 4.46 -1.95
N GLU A 22 7.93 5.13 -0.87
CA GLU A 22 8.85 5.74 0.09
C GLU A 22 9.83 4.71 0.68
N PHE A 23 9.32 3.57 1.13
CA PHE A 23 10.17 2.53 1.71
C PHE A 23 10.96 1.77 0.64
N ALA A 24 10.42 1.58 -0.55
CA ALA A 24 11.16 0.98 -1.66
C ALA A 24 12.33 1.86 -2.10
N ASP A 25 12.17 3.19 -2.11
CA ASP A 25 13.24 4.14 -2.45
C ASP A 25 14.37 4.14 -1.40
N LYS A 26 14.10 3.68 -0.17
CA LYS A 26 15.10 3.52 0.91
C LYS A 26 15.86 2.19 0.84
N LEU A 27 15.47 1.25 -0.04
CA LEU A 27 16.19 -0.01 -0.22
C LEU A 27 17.49 0.23 -1.02
N ASP A 28 18.60 0.41 -0.29
CA ASP A 28 19.94 0.46 -0.86
C ASP A 28 20.62 -0.90 -0.71
N VAL A 29 21.18 -1.43 -1.80
CA VAL A 29 21.96 -2.69 -1.80
C VAL A 29 23.26 -2.60 -1.00
N ASN A 30 23.69 -1.37 -0.69
CA ASN A 30 24.82 -1.09 0.21
C ASN A 30 24.38 -0.71 1.63
N GLY A 31 23.07 -0.68 1.89
CA GLY A 31 22.50 -0.39 3.21
C GLY A 31 22.74 -1.52 4.21
N ASP A 32 22.57 -1.21 5.49
CA ASP A 32 22.64 -2.24 6.54
C ASP A 32 21.48 -3.23 6.37
N LEU A 33 21.74 -4.51 6.63
CA LEU A 33 20.75 -5.57 6.50
C LEU A 33 19.54 -5.28 7.40
N GLU A 34 19.77 -4.78 8.62
CA GLU A 34 18.69 -4.41 9.55
C GLU A 34 17.78 -3.30 8.99
N GLU A 35 18.34 -2.33 8.28
CA GLU A 35 17.58 -1.24 7.67
C GLU A 35 16.77 -1.74 6.46
N ILE A 36 17.35 -2.62 5.65
CA ILE A 36 16.66 -3.28 4.54
C ILE A 36 15.49 -4.11 5.06
N GLU A 37 15.71 -4.92 6.10
CA GLU A 37 14.67 -5.76 6.71
C GLU A 37 13.53 -4.90 7.29
N ALA A 38 13.86 -3.80 7.97
CA ALA A 38 12.87 -2.86 8.49
C ALA A 38 12.03 -2.22 7.36
N ASN A 39 12.68 -1.74 6.30
CA ASN A 39 11.99 -1.15 5.15
C ASN A 39 11.10 -2.17 4.42
N VAL A 40 11.54 -3.43 4.30
CA VAL A 40 10.73 -4.51 3.72
C VAL A 40 9.50 -4.80 4.59
N ALA A 41 9.65 -4.87 5.91
CA ALA A 41 8.52 -5.10 6.82
C ALA A 41 7.43 -4.02 6.69
N GLU A 42 7.83 -2.74 6.55
CA GLU A 42 6.91 -1.63 6.33
C GLU A 42 6.15 -1.76 4.99
N ILE A 43 6.84 -2.18 3.93
CA ILE A 43 6.21 -2.44 2.62
C ILE A 43 5.19 -3.59 2.73
N GLU A 44 5.54 -4.68 3.42
CA GLU A 44 4.65 -5.82 3.60
C GLU A 44 3.39 -5.45 4.39
N GLN A 45 3.54 -4.64 5.44
CA GLN A 45 2.40 -4.13 6.21
C GLN A 45 1.50 -3.23 5.37
N ALA A 46 2.07 -2.28 4.63
CA ALA A 46 1.31 -1.40 3.75
C ALA A 46 0.53 -2.18 2.66
N LEU A 47 1.11 -3.25 2.14
CA LEU A 47 0.46 -4.16 1.19
C LEU A 47 -0.68 -4.97 1.84
N ALA A 48 -0.49 -5.45 3.08
CA ALA A 48 -1.53 -6.16 3.82
C ALA A 48 -2.73 -5.26 4.09
N ASP A 49 -2.49 -4.02 4.51
CA ASP A 49 -3.53 -3.02 4.77
C ASP A 49 -4.31 -2.69 3.48
N LEU A 50 -3.58 -2.47 2.38
CA LEU A 50 -4.21 -2.22 1.09
C LEU A 50 -5.10 -3.39 0.64
N LYS A 51 -4.62 -4.64 0.79
CA LYS A 51 -5.41 -5.83 0.47
C LYS A 51 -6.67 -5.91 1.33
N GLY A 52 -6.56 -5.63 2.63
CA GLY A 52 -7.70 -5.61 3.56
C GLY A 52 -8.72 -4.53 3.19
N ALA A 53 -8.24 -3.32 2.89
CA ALA A 53 -9.09 -2.22 2.44
C ALA A 53 -9.83 -2.56 1.14
N LEU A 54 -9.14 -3.12 0.14
CA LEU A 54 -9.75 -3.53 -1.12
C LEU A 54 -10.80 -4.64 -0.95
N ALA A 55 -10.53 -5.61 -0.07
CA ALA A 55 -11.47 -6.67 0.25
C ALA A 55 -12.75 -6.16 0.95
N SER A 56 -12.66 -5.04 1.67
CA SER A 56 -13.81 -4.41 2.34
C SER A 56 -14.72 -3.62 1.40
N ILE A 57 -14.28 -3.33 0.17
CA ILE A 57 -15.08 -2.62 -0.82
C ILE A 57 -16.20 -3.54 -1.31
N PRO A 58 -17.47 -3.14 -1.25
CA PRO A 58 -18.58 -3.97 -1.73
C PRO A 58 -18.38 -4.34 -3.20
N HIS A 59 -18.10 -5.61 -3.47
CA HIS A 59 -18.06 -6.10 -4.84
C HIS A 59 -19.51 -6.19 -5.32
N ARG A 60 -19.90 -5.29 -6.23
CA ARG A 60 -21.16 -5.48 -6.96
C ARG A 60 -20.97 -6.75 -7.78
N ARG A 61 -21.50 -7.89 -7.31
CA ARG A 61 -21.71 -9.07 -8.14
C ARG A 61 -22.57 -8.60 -9.31
N GLY A 62 -21.93 -8.44 -10.46
CA GLY A 62 -22.62 -8.29 -11.74
C GLY A 62 -23.35 -9.57 -12.09
#